data_AF-A0A1I2JUJ7-F1
#
_entry.id   AF-A0A1I2JUJ7-F1
#
_cell.length_a   1.000
_cell.length_b   1.000
_cell.length_c   1.000
_cell.angle_alpha   90.00
_cell.angle_beta   90.00
_cell.angle_gamma   90.00
#
_symmetry.space_group_name_H-M   'P 1'
#
loop_
_entity.id
_entity.type
_entity.pdbx_description
1 polymer ?
#
loop_
_entity_poly.entity_id
_entity_poly.type
_entity_poly.pdbx_seq_one_letter_code
_entity_poly.pdbx_strand_id
1 'polypeptide(L)'
;MKSKHSKALLISAILGALYSIYLICYFTGAIGGSEGAEQVGAAMATALVTPHMVLVVLATIFNWVGYFTNKRGFALTGGILYSVSGVMFLIYIMFVIPSIVLSFVGYANLKKINNESDKVSNN
;
A
#
# COMPACT_ATOMS: atom_id res chain seq x y z
N MET A 1 9.98 -18.30 -20.20
CA MET A 1 10.66 -17.52 -19.14
C MET A 1 9.83 -17.57 -17.86
N LYS A 2 10.31 -18.21 -16.78
CA LYS A 2 9.67 -18.09 -15.46
C LYS A 2 10.05 -16.73 -14.87
N SER A 3 9.11 -15.80 -14.80
CA SER A 3 9.30 -14.56 -14.05
C SER A 3 9.47 -14.89 -12.57
N LYS A 4 10.68 -14.74 -12.03
CA LYS A 4 10.88 -14.73 -10.58
C LYS A 4 10.16 -13.48 -10.06
N HIS A 5 9.17 -13.64 -9.19
CA HIS A 5 8.50 -12.53 -8.55
C HIS A 5 8.99 -12.33 -7.12
N SER A 6 9.00 -11.08 -6.64
CA SER A 6 9.44 -10.74 -5.28
C SER A 6 8.39 -11.12 -4.25
N LYS A 7 8.68 -12.13 -3.40
CA LYS A 7 7.79 -12.56 -2.31
C LYS A 7 7.47 -11.42 -1.33
N ALA A 8 8.45 -10.56 -1.05
CA ALA A 8 8.28 -9.41 -0.16
C ALA A 8 7.26 -8.39 -0.70
N LEU A 9 7.27 -8.16 -2.02
CA LEU A 9 6.33 -7.23 -2.65
C LEU A 9 4.90 -7.78 -2.69
N LEU A 10 4.76 -9.11 -2.81
CA LEU A 10 3.46 -9.78 -2.68
C LEU A 10 2.90 -9.65 -1.26
N ILE A 11 3.75 -9.86 -0.24
CA ILE A 11 3.33 -9.74 1.16
C ILE A 11 2.91 -8.29 1.46
N SER A 12 3.64 -7.27 1.01
CA SER A 12 3.20 -5.87 1.19
C SER A 12 1.93 -5.55 0.43
N ALA A 13 1.72 -6.13 -0.76
CA ALA A 13 0.50 -5.88 -1.53
C ALA A 13 -0.72 -6.47 -0.83
N ILE A 14 -0.60 -7.68 -0.28
CA ILE A 14 -1.67 -8.31 0.50
C ILE A 14 -1.93 -7.53 1.79
N LEU A 15 -0.89 -7.14 2.52
CA LEU A 15 -1.05 -6.37 3.76
C LEU A 15 -1.74 -5.02 3.49
N GLY A 16 -1.29 -4.33 2.44
CA GLY A 16 -1.88 -3.07 1.99
C GLY A 16 -3.33 -3.20 1.56
N ALA A 17 -3.67 -4.27 0.84
CA ALA A 17 -5.04 -4.54 0.42
C ALA A 17 -5.96 -4.83 1.61
N LEU A 18 -5.53 -5.70 2.53
CA LEU A 18 -6.28 -5.98 3.76
C LEU A 18 -6.49 -4.72 4.59
N TYR A 19 -5.44 -3.90 4.73
CA TYR A 19 -5.53 -2.65 5.49
C TYR A 19 -6.44 -1.62 4.81
N SER A 20 -6.38 -1.51 3.47
CA SER A 20 -7.28 -0.65 2.69
C SER A 20 -8.74 -1.05 2.87
N ILE A 21 -9.04 -2.34 2.81
CA ILE A 21 -10.40 -2.87 3.01
C ILE A 21 -10.88 -2.56 4.43
N TYR A 22 -10.04 -2.81 5.45
CA TYR A 22 -10.35 -2.49 6.84
C TYR A 22 -10.70 -1.01 7.03
N LEU A 23 -9.87 -0.11 6.51
CA LEU A 23 -10.07 1.34 6.57
C LEU A 23 -11.42 1.75 5.95
N ILE A 24 -11.70 1.27 4.73
CA ILE A 24 -12.94 1.61 4.03
C ILE A 24 -14.16 1.09 4.80
N CYS A 25 -14.16 -0.19 5.21
CA CYS A 25 -15.28 -0.77 5.94
C CYS A 25 -15.51 -0.10 7.30
N TYR A 26 -14.44 0.25 8.03
CA TYR A 26 -14.55 0.90 9.33
C TYR A 26 -15.17 2.30 9.23
N PHE A 27 -14.66 3.16 8.34
CA PHE A 27 -15.14 4.54 8.23
C PHE A 27 -16.51 4.65 7.53
N THR A 28 -16.79 3.80 6.54
CA THR A 28 -18.12 3.76 5.92
C THR A 28 -19.17 3.16 6.86
N GLY A 29 -18.81 2.12 7.62
CA GLY A 29 -19.66 1.55 8.67
C GLY A 29 -19.93 2.53 9.82
N ALA A 30 -18.93 3.34 10.20
CA ALA A 30 -19.09 4.36 11.24
C ALA A 30 -20.11 5.45 10.84
N ILE A 31 -20.13 5.89 9.57
CA ILE A 31 -21.15 6.85 9.11
C ILE A 31 -22.53 6.20 9.02
N GLY A 32 -22.60 4.96 8.51
CA GLY A 32 -23.87 4.26 8.30
C GLY A 32 -24.56 3.77 9.57
N GLY A 33 -23.81 3.65 10.68
CA GLY A 33 -24.32 3.15 11.97
C GLY A 33 -24.58 4.22 13.03
N SER A 34 -24.40 5.51 12.72
CA SER A 34 -24.58 6.62 13.67
C SER A 34 -25.78 7.51 13.29
N GLU A 35 -26.48 8.06 14.28
CA GLU A 35 -27.62 8.95 14.08
C GLU A 35 -27.40 10.34 14.72
N GLY A 36 -28.07 11.36 14.18
CA GLY A 36 -28.08 12.71 14.75
C GLY A 36 -26.69 13.37 14.84
N ALA A 37 -26.31 13.85 16.02
CA ALA A 37 -25.05 14.56 16.23
C ALA A 37 -23.81 13.66 16.10
N GLU A 38 -23.92 12.38 16.41
CA GLU A 38 -22.81 11.41 16.27
C GLU A 38 -22.45 11.19 14.80
N GLN A 39 -23.44 11.21 13.91
CA GLN A 39 -23.22 11.10 12.46
C GLN A 39 -22.38 12.27 11.91
N VAL A 40 -22.59 13.48 12.42
CA VAL A 40 -21.79 14.66 12.04
C VAL A 40 -20.33 14.50 12.50
N GLY A 41 -20.13 14.00 13.73
CA GLY A 41 -18.80 13.66 14.25
C GLY A 41 -18.09 12.59 13.41
N ALA A 42 -18.79 11.51 13.06
CA ALA A 42 -18.27 10.43 12.22
C ALA A 42 -17.92 10.90 10.80
N ALA A 43 -18.75 11.77 10.20
CA ALA A 43 -18.49 12.36 8.90
C ALA A 43 -17.25 13.29 8.91
N MET A 44 -17.09 14.10 9.96
CA MET A 44 -15.92 14.96 10.15
C MET A 44 -14.63 14.14 10.31
N ALA A 45 -14.66 13.08 11.13
CA ALA A 45 -13.52 12.18 11.31
C ALA A 45 -13.16 11.46 10.00
N THR A 46 -14.17 11.01 9.25
CA THR A 46 -13.97 10.37 7.94
C THR A 46 -13.37 11.34 6.94
N ALA A 47 -13.86 12.58 6.87
CA ALA A 47 -13.30 13.59 5.98
C ALA A 47 -11.81 13.85 6.26
N LEU A 48 -11.41 13.87 7.55
CA LEU A 48 -10.03 14.06 7.97
C LEU A 48 -9.11 12.88 7.57
N VAL A 49 -9.59 11.64 7.65
CA VAL A 49 -8.81 10.44 7.32
C VAL A 49 -8.86 10.09 5.83
N THR A 50 -9.84 10.60 5.09
CA THR A 50 -10.03 10.33 3.65
C THR A 50 -8.76 10.52 2.82
N PRO A 51 -8.00 11.63 2.95
CA PRO A 51 -6.76 11.79 2.16
C PRO A 51 -5.72 10.71 2.47
N HIS A 52 -5.64 10.22 3.71
CA HIS A 52 -4.81 9.06 4.05
C HIS A 52 -5.32 7.77 3.39
N MET A 53 -6.64 7.50 3.43
CA MET A 53 -7.22 6.31 2.80
C MET A 53 -6.95 6.26 1.29
N VAL A 54 -7.15 7.38 0.59
CA VAL A 54 -6.91 7.48 -0.85
C VAL A 54 -5.45 7.15 -1.17
N LEU A 55 -4.50 7.68 -0.41
CA LEU A 55 -3.08 7.40 -0.61
C LEU A 55 -2.71 5.94 -0.32
N VAL A 56 -3.27 5.32 0.72
CA VAL A 56 -3.05 3.90 1.04
C VAL A 56 -3.59 2.99 -0.07
N VAL A 57 -4.78 3.30 -0.60
CA VAL A 57 -5.38 2.54 -1.72
C VAL A 57 -4.52 2.70 -2.98
N LEU A 58 -4.12 3.92 -3.32
CA LEU A 58 -3.23 4.17 -4.46
C LEU A 58 -1.89 3.45 -4.27
N ALA A 59 -1.27 3.53 -3.09
CA ALA A 59 -0.04 2.82 -2.77
C ALA A 59 -0.19 1.31 -2.98
N THR A 60 -1.31 0.74 -2.55
CA THR A 60 -1.64 -0.68 -2.73
C THR A 60 -1.72 -1.05 -4.21
N ILE A 61 -2.42 -0.24 -5.03
CA ILE A 61 -2.52 -0.45 -6.48
C ILE A 61 -1.14 -0.41 -7.13
N PHE A 62 -0.34 0.61 -6.84
CA PHE A 62 1.02 0.74 -7.38
C PHE A 62 1.94 -0.42 -6.97
N ASN A 63 1.82 -0.88 -5.73
CA ASN A 63 2.56 -2.03 -5.24
C ASN A 63 2.15 -3.32 -5.96
N TRP A 64 0.87 -3.45 -6.32
CA TRP A 64 0.36 -4.59 -7.09
C TRP A 64 0.79 -4.55 -8.56
N VAL A 65 0.72 -3.39 -9.19
CA VAL A 65 1.28 -3.17 -10.53
C VAL A 65 2.79 -3.45 -10.54
N GLY A 66 3.52 -2.98 -9.53
CA GLY A 66 4.94 -3.26 -9.37
C GLY A 66 5.27 -4.75 -9.26
N TYR A 67 4.39 -5.53 -8.62
CA TYR A 67 4.53 -6.98 -8.50
C TYR A 67 4.39 -7.69 -9.84
N PHE A 68 3.34 -7.36 -10.60
CA PHE A 68 3.06 -8.00 -11.89
C PHE A 68 4.04 -7.58 -12.98
N THR A 69 4.42 -6.30 -13.04
CA THR A 69 5.29 -5.79 -14.11
C THR A 69 6.78 -5.99 -13.80
N ASN A 70 7.16 -6.42 -12.59
CA ASN A 70 8.56 -6.49 -12.13
C ASN A 70 9.38 -5.19 -12.39
N LYS A 71 8.69 -4.04 -12.43
CA LYS A 71 9.29 -2.73 -12.65
C LYS A 71 9.56 -2.09 -11.31
N ARG A 72 10.85 -1.80 -11.07
CA ARG A 72 11.34 -1.17 -9.83
C ARG A 72 10.69 0.19 -9.56
N GLY A 73 10.37 0.96 -10.60
CA GLY A 73 9.72 2.28 -10.46
C GLY A 73 8.38 2.22 -9.73
N PHE A 74 7.49 1.30 -10.10
CA PHE A 74 6.17 1.20 -9.47
C PHE A 74 6.24 0.72 -8.02
N ALA A 75 7.17 -0.19 -7.70
CA ALA A 75 7.43 -0.57 -6.32
C ALA A 75 7.92 0.61 -5.46
N LEU A 76 8.80 1.45 -5.99
CA LEU A 76 9.28 2.64 -5.29
C LEU A 76 8.17 3.67 -5.08
N THR A 77 7.35 3.93 -6.11
CA THR A 77 6.20 4.84 -6.01
C THR A 77 5.20 4.35 -4.96
N GLY A 78 4.90 3.05 -4.91
CA GLY A 78 4.04 2.47 -3.87
C GLY A 78 4.59 2.67 -2.45
N GLY A 79 5.89 2.43 -2.23
CA GLY A 79 6.54 2.67 -0.95
C GLY A 79 6.56 4.13 -0.51
N ILE A 80 6.77 5.07 -1.44
CA ILE A 80 6.69 6.51 -1.18
C ILE A 80 5.25 6.90 -0.84
N LEU A 81 4.25 6.42 -1.58
CA LEU A 81 2.84 6.72 -1.31
C LEU A 81 2.41 6.23 0.08
N TYR A 82 2.86 5.05 0.51
CA TYR A 82 2.65 4.60 1.90
C TYR A 82 3.33 5.52 2.93
N SER A 83 4.50 6.04 2.61
CA SER A 83 5.22 6.95 3.51
C SER A 83 4.48 8.29 3.62
N VAL A 84 4.03 8.86 2.49
CA VAL A 84 3.23 10.10 2.47
C VAL A 84 1.90 9.90 3.16
N SER A 85 1.24 8.75 2.96
CA SER A 85 -0.02 8.44 3.67
C SER A 85 0.20 8.40 5.18
N GLY A 86 1.28 7.75 5.65
CA GLY A 86 1.64 7.69 7.07
C GLY A 86 1.86 9.07 7.68
N VAL A 87 2.48 10.00 6.94
CA VAL A 87 2.68 11.40 7.39
C VAL A 87 1.36 12.17 7.43
N MET A 88 0.47 11.95 6.46
CA MET A 88 -0.84 12.61 6.41
C MET A 88 -1.73 12.27 7.60
N PHE A 89 -1.53 11.10 8.20
CA PHE A 89 -2.27 10.68 9.39
C PHE A 89 -1.40 9.86 10.35
N LEU A 90 -0.60 10.59 11.15
CA LEU A 90 0.40 10.00 12.05
C LEU A 90 -0.17 8.99 13.06
N ILE A 91 -1.42 9.15 13.48
CA ILE A 91 -2.06 8.23 14.43
C ILE A 91 -2.14 6.80 13.85
N TYR A 92 -2.35 6.66 12.53
CA TYR A 92 -2.44 5.36 11.86
C TYR A 92 -1.11 4.86 11.28
N ILE A 93 0.00 5.59 11.51
CA ILE A 93 1.31 5.25 10.92
C ILE A 93 1.79 3.85 11.34
N MET A 94 1.44 3.41 12.56
CA MET A 94 1.88 2.12 13.11
C MET A 94 1.44 0.93 12.24
N PHE A 95 0.29 1.05 11.56
CA PHE A 95 -0.23 0.03 10.64
C PHE A 95 0.40 0.09 9.25
N VAL A 96 0.90 1.26 8.84
CA VAL A 96 1.48 1.49 7.52
C VAL A 96 2.98 1.17 7.49
N ILE A 97 3.68 1.27 8.63
CA ILE A 97 5.13 0.97 8.74
C ILE A 97 5.51 -0.41 8.16
N PRO A 98 4.83 -1.53 8.49
CA PRO A 98 5.18 -2.83 7.91
C PRO A 98 5.08 -2.83 6.39
N SER A 99 4.04 -2.18 5.84
CA SER A 99 3.83 -2.05 4.39
C SER A 99 4.92 -1.20 3.73
N ILE A 100 5.36 -0.12 4.38
CA ILE A 100 6.49 0.72 3.93
C ILE A 100 7.76 -0.12 3.83
N VAL A 101 8.14 -0.79 4.92
CA VAL A 101 9.38 -1.58 4.98
C VAL A 101 9.36 -2.69 3.94
N LEU A 102 8.26 -3.45 3.84
CA LEU A 102 8.11 -4.53 2.88
C LEU A 102 8.10 -4.03 1.42
N SER A 103 7.56 -2.84 1.13
CA SER A 103 7.61 -2.24 -0.21
C SER A 103 9.04 -1.84 -0.59
N PHE A 104 9.81 -1.23 0.32
CA PHE A 104 11.23 -0.91 0.11
C PHE A 104 12.11 -2.18 -0.02
N VAL A 105 11.88 -3.19 0.82
CA VAL A 105 12.55 -4.50 0.71
C VAL A 105 12.18 -5.18 -0.61
N GLY A 106 10.93 -5.09 -1.05
CA GLY A 106 10.47 -5.60 -2.33
C GLY A 106 11.12 -4.89 -3.52
N TYR A 107 11.33 -3.58 -3.44
CA TYR A 107 12.11 -2.79 -4.40
C TYR A 107 13.56 -3.25 -4.50
N ALA A 108 14.23 -3.46 -3.35
CA ALA A 108 15.60 -3.99 -3.32
C ALA A 108 15.69 -5.40 -3.92
N ASN A 109 14.69 -6.26 -3.65
CA ASN A 109 14.63 -7.60 -4.23
C ASN A 109 14.37 -7.60 -5.74
N LEU A 110 13.54 -6.69 -6.26
CA LEU A 110 13.35 -6.48 -7.70
C LEU A 110 14.66 -6.06 -8.39
N LYS A 111 15.59 -5.41 -7.66
CA LYS A 111 16.94 -5.15 -8.18
C LYS A 111 17.71 -6.42 -8.47
N LYS A 112 17.74 -7.33 -7.51
CA LYS A 112 18.42 -8.61 -7.63
C LYS A 112 17.80 -9.50 -8.72
N ILE A 113 16.47 -9.58 -8.77
CA ILE A 113 15.72 -10.42 -9.72
C ILE A 113 15.98 -10.00 -11.17
N ASN A 114 15.87 -8.72 -11.51
CA ASN A 114 16.05 -8.29 -12.90
C ASN A 114 17.51 -8.51 -13.38
N ASN A 115 18.49 -8.35 -12.48
CA ASN A 115 19.89 -8.61 -12.82
C ASN A 115 20.18 -10.11 -13.04
N GLU A 116 19.50 -11.01 -12.31
CA GLU A 116 19.59 -12.46 -12.56
C GLU A 116 18.94 -12.85 -13.89
N SER A 117 17.78 -12.28 -14.24
CA SER A 117 17.13 -12.56 -15.53
C SER A 117 17.95 -12.08 -16.72
N ASP A 118 18.62 -10.93 -16.61
CA ASP A 118 19.50 -10.42 -17.68
C ASP A 118 20.72 -11.32 -17.91
N LYS A 119 21.28 -11.92 -16.84
CA LYS A 119 22.40 -12.87 -16.95
C LYS A 119 21.99 -14.19 -17.62
N VAL A 120 20.76 -14.66 -17.39
CA VAL A 120 20.25 -15.89 -18.01
C VAL A 120 19.87 -15.67 -19.49
N SER A 121 19.47 -14.46 -19.87
CA SER A 121 19.13 -14.16 -21.28
C SER A 121 20.34 -13.91 -22.18
N ASN A 122 21.50 -13.58 -21.61
CA ASN A 122 22.73 -13.27 -22.36
C ASN A 122 23.73 -14.44 -22.37
N ASN A 123 23.29 -15.65 -22.02
CA ASN A 123 24.09 -16.86 -21.94
C ASN A 123 23.32 -18.01 -22.60
#